data_AF-A0A6G8NM63-F1
#
_entry.id   AF-A0A6G8NM63-F1
#
_cell.length_a   1.000
_cell.length_b   1.000
_cell.length_c   1.000
_cell.angle_alpha   90.00
_cell.angle_beta   90.00
_cell.angle_gamma   90.00
#
_symmetry.space_group_name_H-M   'P 1'
#
loop_
_entity.id
_entity.type
_entity.pdbx_description
1 polymer ?
#
loop_
_entity_poly.entity_id
_entity_poly.type
_entity_poly.pdbx_seq_one_letter_code
_entity_poly.pdbx_strand_id
1 'polypeptide(L)'
;MSLFPYAMALALSFGATRVIGVVSHSVARLYRRFGLDLRDIGVDTAPGGANIVACSIDLDPAAFHKLQCDPVTLLNSITRFGQIPLAEPRMLGHSHPTEADASAATCPSQFGTTERYTRKRQSRRPAPDISACLQGGNGAGCRPPSPSPV
;
A
#
# COMPACT_ATOMS: atom_id res chain seq x y z
N MET A 1 5.01 -7.79 17.61
CA MET A 1 3.57 -7.96 17.36
C MET A 1 3.31 -7.69 15.89
N SER A 2 2.81 -8.66 15.12
CA SER A 2 2.51 -8.45 13.70
C SER A 2 1.13 -7.78 13.58
N LEU A 3 1.07 -6.57 13.02
CA LEU A 3 -0.18 -5.80 12.90
C LEU A 3 -1.06 -6.31 11.75
N PHE A 4 -0.45 -6.91 10.74
CA PHE A 4 -1.12 -7.24 9.49
C PHE A 4 -2.28 -8.27 9.63
N PRO A 5 -2.15 -9.36 10.40
CA PRO A 5 -3.26 -10.29 10.60
C PRO A 5 -4.49 -9.62 11.25
N TYR A 6 -4.29 -8.66 12.16
CA TYR A 6 -5.37 -7.89 12.76
C TYR A 6 -6.10 -7.02 11.73
N ALA A 7 -5.36 -6.38 10.83
CA ALA A 7 -5.95 -5.60 9.75
C ALA A 7 -6.79 -6.48 8.80
N MET A 8 -6.29 -7.68 8.46
CA MET A 8 -7.06 -8.65 7.66
C MET A 8 -8.32 -9.12 8.37
N ALA A 9 -8.25 -9.44 9.67
CA ALA A 9 -9.40 -9.88 10.46
C ALA A 9 -10.46 -8.78 10.58
N LEU A 10 -10.04 -7.52 10.77
CA LEU A 10 -10.92 -6.37 10.76
C LEU A 10 -11.61 -6.18 9.41
N ALA A 11 -10.85 -6.20 8.31
CA ALA A 11 -11.41 -6.10 6.97
C ALA A 11 -12.46 -7.20 6.72
N LEU A 12 -12.15 -8.44 7.11
CA LEU A 12 -13.10 -9.56 7.02
C LEU A 12 -14.36 -9.29 7.87
N SER A 13 -14.23 -8.73 9.08
CA SER A 13 -15.38 -8.40 9.93
C SER A 13 -16.30 -7.32 9.34
N PHE A 14 -15.78 -6.50 8.42
CA PHE A 14 -16.57 -5.54 7.64
C PHE A 14 -17.16 -6.12 6.35
N GLY A 15 -17.03 -7.44 6.14
CA GLY A 15 -17.51 -8.12 4.93
C GLY A 15 -16.59 -7.96 3.72
N ALA A 16 -15.35 -7.46 3.90
CA ALA A 16 -14.39 -7.44 2.81
C ALA A 16 -13.98 -8.88 2.44
N THR A 17 -13.77 -9.11 1.15
CA THR A 17 -13.27 -10.39 0.62
C THR A 17 -11.80 -10.30 0.19
N ARG A 18 -11.26 -9.08 0.12
CA ARG A 18 -9.92 -8.77 -0.37
C ARG A 18 -9.40 -7.49 0.26
N VAL A 19 -8.11 -7.45 0.56
CA VAL A 19 -7.36 -6.25 0.93
C VAL A 19 -6.46 -5.85 -0.22
N ILE A 20 -6.46 -4.57 -0.58
CA ILE A 20 -5.60 -4.00 -1.62
C ILE A 20 -4.70 -2.96 -0.97
N GLY A 21 -3.43 -2.93 -1.34
CA GLY A 21 -2.48 -1.94 -0.83
C GLY A 21 -1.24 -1.81 -1.69
N VAL A 22 -0.51 -0.72 -1.46
CA VAL A 22 0.81 -0.49 -2.06
C VAL A 22 1.86 -0.71 -0.98
N VAL A 23 2.81 -1.61 -1.25
CA VAL A 23 3.87 -1.98 -0.30
C VAL A 23 5.23 -1.95 -1.00
N SER A 24 6.32 -1.91 -0.25
CA SER A 24 7.64 -2.13 -0.84
C SER A 24 7.82 -3.59 -1.27
N HIS A 25 8.71 -3.88 -2.22
CA HIS A 25 9.03 -5.26 -2.59
C HIS A 25 9.53 -6.09 -1.40
N SER A 26 10.25 -5.49 -0.46
CA SER A 26 10.71 -6.17 0.75
C SER A 26 9.54 -6.63 1.62
N VAL A 27 8.51 -5.79 1.77
CA VAL A 27 7.27 -6.16 2.50
C VAL A 27 6.47 -7.19 1.72
N ALA A 28 6.34 -7.06 0.40
CA ALA A 28 5.68 -8.08 -0.43
C ALA A 28 6.37 -9.45 -0.33
N ARG A 29 7.71 -9.47 -0.36
CA ARG A 29 8.50 -10.69 -0.12
C ARG A 29 8.28 -11.25 1.27
N LEU A 30 8.19 -10.40 2.29
CA LEU A 30 7.93 -10.82 3.66
C LEU A 30 6.56 -11.49 3.76
N TYR A 31 5.51 -10.88 3.21
CA TYR A 31 4.16 -11.46 3.23
C TYR A 31 4.11 -12.78 2.48
N ARG A 32 4.75 -12.90 1.32
CA ARG A 32 4.90 -14.18 0.60
C ARG A 32 5.66 -15.23 1.40
N ARG A 33 6.67 -14.83 2.18
CA ARG A 33 7.41 -15.73 3.07
C ARG A 33 6.52 -16.28 4.20
N PHE A 34 5.53 -15.51 4.64
CA PHE A 34 4.47 -15.99 5.54
C PHE A 34 3.35 -16.75 4.83
N GLY A 35 3.54 -17.10 3.54
CA GLY A 35 2.61 -17.91 2.76
C GLY A 35 1.49 -17.13 2.07
N LEU A 36 1.39 -15.81 2.28
CA LEU A 36 0.32 -15.03 1.67
C LEU A 36 0.45 -14.99 0.14
N ASP A 37 -0.69 -15.15 -0.53
CA ASP A 37 -0.77 -15.02 -1.98
C ASP A 37 -0.99 -13.55 -2.35
N LEU A 38 0.09 -12.87 -2.73
CA LEU A 38 0.06 -11.47 -3.14
C LEU A 38 -0.02 -11.41 -4.66
N ARG A 39 -1.20 -11.05 -5.16
CA ARG A 39 -1.44 -10.82 -6.58
C ARG A 39 -1.06 -9.39 -6.92
N ASP A 40 -0.17 -9.22 -7.87
CA ASP A 40 0.17 -7.90 -8.41
C ASP A 40 -1.03 -7.35 -9.20
N ILE A 41 -1.39 -6.10 -8.95
CA ILE A 41 -2.48 -5.39 -9.63
C ILE A 41 -1.91 -4.23 -10.48
N GLY A 42 -0.62 -3.92 -10.33
CA GLY A 42 0.04 -2.89 -11.10
C GLY A 42 0.28 -3.32 -12.55
N VAL A 43 -0.05 -2.45 -13.50
CA VAL A 43 0.38 -2.58 -14.89
C VAL A 43 1.76 -1.96 -14.96
N ASP A 44 2.79 -2.81 -14.99
CA ASP A 44 4.20 -2.48 -15.15
C ASP A 44 4.79 -1.57 -14.06
N THR A 45 5.86 -2.04 -13.43
CA THR A 45 6.68 -1.25 -12.49
C THR A 45 6.95 0.13 -13.06
N ALA A 46 6.48 1.18 -12.36
CA ALA A 46 6.64 2.56 -12.80
C ALA A 46 8.10 2.79 -13.22
N PRO A 47 8.37 3.28 -14.46
CA PRO A 47 9.72 3.49 -14.93
C PRO A 47 10.34 4.64 -14.13
N GLY A 48 11.05 4.28 -13.07
CA GLY A 48 11.62 5.26 -12.14
C GLY A 48 11.76 4.76 -10.72
N GLY A 49 12.59 3.74 -10.49
CA GLY A 49 13.32 3.47 -9.23
C GLY A 49 12.53 3.25 -7.93
N ALA A 50 11.21 3.41 -7.91
CA ALA A 50 10.41 3.23 -6.71
C ALA A 50 10.20 1.73 -6.49
N ASN A 51 10.83 1.20 -5.44
CA ASN A 51 10.79 -0.23 -5.08
C ASN A 51 9.45 -0.60 -4.39
N ILE A 52 8.32 -0.28 -5.02
CA ILE A 52 6.95 -0.47 -4.55
C ILE A 52 6.11 -1.27 -5.54
N VAL A 53 5.13 -1.99 -5.02
CA VAL A 53 4.19 -2.83 -5.79
C VAL A 53 2.78 -2.64 -5.23
N ALA A 54 1.80 -2.53 -6.13
CA ALA A 54 0.39 -2.58 -5.78
C ALA A 54 -0.08 -4.03 -5.78
N CYS A 55 -0.55 -4.53 -4.64
CA CYS A 55 -0.96 -5.93 -4.51
C CYS A 55 -2.33 -6.10 -3.85
N SER A 56 -3.00 -7.18 -4.20
CA SER A 56 -4.17 -7.69 -3.48
C SER A 56 -3.88 -8.98 -2.74
N ILE A 57 -4.56 -9.16 -1.62
CA ILE A 57 -4.56 -10.37 -0.81
C ILE A 57 -6.02 -10.76 -0.58
N ASP A 58 -6.39 -11.97 -0.97
CA ASP A 58 -7.72 -12.51 -0.73
C ASP A 58 -7.88 -12.87 0.77
N LEU A 59 -9.05 -12.56 1.34
CA LEU A 59 -9.39 -12.84 2.73
C LEU A 59 -10.14 -14.17 2.82
N ASP A 60 -9.44 -15.25 2.50
CA ASP A 60 -9.98 -16.61 2.60
C ASP A 60 -9.46 -17.34 3.86
N PRO A 61 -10.11 -18.44 4.29
CA PRO A 61 -9.63 -19.23 5.43
C PRO A 61 -8.21 -19.76 5.24
N ALA A 62 -7.77 -19.99 3.99
CA ALA A 62 -6.42 -20.47 3.72
C ALA A 62 -5.37 -19.39 4.03
N ALA A 63 -5.64 -18.11 3.81
CA ALA A 63 -4.75 -17.00 4.13
C ALA A 63 -4.50 -16.90 5.65
N PHE A 64 -5.56 -17.04 6.46
CA PHE A 64 -5.44 -17.07 7.92
C PHE A 64 -4.72 -18.31 8.44
N HIS A 65 -4.97 -19.47 7.83
CA HIS A 65 -4.25 -20.71 8.15
C HIS A 65 -2.74 -20.59 7.87
N LYS A 66 -2.35 -19.99 6.73
CA LYS A 66 -0.94 -19.76 6.41
C LYS A 66 -0.25 -18.81 7.38
N LEU A 67 -0.98 -17.82 7.90
CA LEU A 67 -0.53 -16.93 8.97
C LEU A 67 -0.56 -17.57 10.36
N GLN A 68 -1.07 -18.80 10.50
CA GLN A 68 -1.25 -19.49 11.77
C GLN A 68 -2.05 -18.67 12.78
N CYS A 69 -3.05 -17.93 12.28
CA CYS A 69 -3.89 -17.07 13.09
C CYS A 69 -5.36 -17.48 12.96
N ASP A 70 -6.10 -17.42 14.06
CA ASP A 70 -7.56 -17.54 14.05
C ASP A 70 -8.19 -16.13 13.98
N PRO A 71 -8.97 -15.80 12.94
CA PRO A 71 -9.58 -14.48 12.80
C PRO A 71 -10.52 -14.13 13.96
N VAL A 72 -11.20 -15.11 14.57
CA VAL A 72 -12.11 -14.86 15.70
C VAL A 72 -11.32 -14.44 16.94
N THR A 73 -10.26 -15.16 17.26
CA THR A 73 -9.33 -14.82 18.35
C THR A 73 -8.70 -13.44 18.15
N LEU A 74 -8.28 -13.12 16.92
CA LEU A 74 -7.73 -11.80 16.60
C LEU A 74 -8.76 -10.70 16.88
N LEU A 75 -10.00 -10.85 16.40
CA LEU A 75 -11.07 -9.87 16.62
C LEU A 75 -11.45 -9.68 18.09
N ASN A 76 -11.48 -10.78 18.87
CA ASN A 76 -11.80 -10.74 20.29
C ASN A 76 -10.74 -10.00 21.13
N SER A 77 -9.52 -9.86 20.61
CA SER A 77 -8.45 -9.10 21.29
C SER A 77 -8.44 -7.61 20.93
N ILE A 78 -9.32 -7.15 20.04
CA ILE A 78 -9.41 -5.75 19.63
C ILE A 78 -10.43 -5.01 20.48
N THR A 79 -9.97 -4.01 21.24
CA THR A 79 -10.87 -3.06 21.90
C THR A 79 -11.51 -2.14 20.87
N ARG A 80 -12.83 -2.16 20.78
CA ARG A 80 -13.61 -1.29 19.88
C ARG A 80 -14.14 -0.10 20.68
N PHE A 81 -13.95 1.10 20.14
CA PHE A 81 -14.53 2.32 20.69
C PHE A 81 -15.53 2.92 19.69
N GLY A 82 -16.73 3.23 20.16
CA GLY A 82 -17.82 3.74 19.34
C GLY A 82 -18.69 2.64 18.71
N GLN A 83 -19.85 3.05 18.19
CA GLN A 83 -20.72 2.20 17.37
C GLN A 83 -20.31 2.39 15.90
N ILE A 84 -19.95 1.29 15.23
CA ILE A 84 -19.82 1.29 13.77
C ILE A 84 -21.23 1.02 13.25
N PRO A 85 -21.89 1.97 12.56
CA PRO A 85 -23.18 1.69 11.94
C PRO A 85 -22.95 0.59 10.90
N LEU A 86 -23.34 -0.63 11.23
CA LEU A 86 -23.41 -1.70 10.24
C LEU A 86 -24.48 -1.24 9.26
N ALA A 87 -24.10 -0.99 8.01
CA ALA A 87 -25.06 -0.67 6.98
C ALA A 87 -26.01 -1.86 6.90
N GLU A 88 -27.22 -1.72 7.44
CA GLU A 88 -28.24 -2.73 7.26
C GLU A 88 -28.41 -2.94 5.75
N PRO A 89 -28.53 -4.20 5.29
CA PRO A 89 -28.93 -4.47 3.93
C PRO A 89 -30.24 -3.73 3.69
N ARG A 90 -30.18 -2.59 3.00
CA ARG A 90 -31.37 -1.84 2.61
C ARG A 90 -32.17 -2.78 1.71
N MET A 91 -33.17 -3.44 2.29
CA MET A 91 -34.23 -4.05 1.51
C MET A 91 -34.86 -2.92 0.71
N LEU A 92 -34.61 -2.95 -0.60
CA LEU A 92 -35.10 -2.00 -1.57
C LEU A 92 -36.58 -2.32 -1.82
N GLY A 93 -37.40 -2.12 -0.79
CA GLY A 93 -38.86 -2.18 -0.83
C GLY A 93 -39.39 -0.76 -0.91
N HIS A 94 -39.31 -0.15 -2.09
CA HIS A 94 -40.05 1.09 -2.37
C HIS A 94 -41.05 0.80 -3.48
N SER A 95 -42.25 0.45 -3.04
CA SER A 95 -43.48 0.64 -3.79
C SER A 95 -43.58 2.10 -4.23
N HIS A 96 -43.74 2.29 -5.54
CA HIS A 96 -44.01 3.56 -6.21
C HIS A 96 -45.29 4.21 -5.65
N PRO A 97 -45.27 5.53 -5.46
CA PRO A 97 -46.39 6.32 -5.94
C PRO A 97 -45.91 7.37 -6.95
N THR A 98 -46.63 7.39 -8.05
CA THR A 98 -46.64 8.44 -9.06
C THR A 98 -46.98 9.75 -8.38
N GLU A 99 -46.12 10.76 -8.49
CA GLU A 99 -46.59 12.13 -8.58
C GLU A 99 -45.57 12.96 -9.35
N ALA A 100 -46.05 13.43 -10.51
CA ALA A 100 -45.39 14.43 -11.30
C ALA A 100 -45.53 15.76 -10.57
N ASP A 101 -44.43 16.48 -10.37
CA ASP A 101 -44.42 17.88 -10.78
C ASP A 101 -43.00 18.39 -11.03
N ALA A 102 -42.90 19.18 -12.08
CA ALA A 102 -41.66 19.76 -12.56
C ALA A 102 -41.35 21.03 -11.78
N SER A 103 -40.08 21.23 -11.43
CA SER A 103 -39.47 22.56 -11.50
C SER A 103 -37.96 22.46 -11.48
N ALA A 104 -37.39 22.85 -12.62
CA ALA A 104 -35.98 23.10 -12.80
C ALA A 104 -35.55 24.31 -11.95
N ALA A 105 -34.49 24.15 -11.18
CA ALA A 105 -33.77 25.26 -10.57
C ALA A 105 -32.26 25.02 -10.72
N THR A 106 -31.72 25.67 -11.74
CA THR A 106 -30.33 26.04 -12.05
C THR A 106 -29.32 25.89 -10.90
N CYS A 107 -28.29 25.08 -11.11
CA CYS A 107 -27.09 25.07 -10.28
C CYS A 107 -26.18 26.27 -10.62
N PRO A 108 -25.76 27.11 -9.65
CA PRO A 108 -24.66 28.03 -9.89
C PRO A 108 -23.33 27.26 -9.84
N SER A 109 -22.70 27.20 -11.01
CA SER A 109 -21.28 26.87 -11.20
C SER A 109 -20.40 27.83 -10.39
N GLN A 110 -19.61 27.32 -9.44
CA GLN A 110 -18.49 28.04 -8.86
C GLN A 110 -17.17 27.41 -9.31
N PHE A 111 -16.67 27.91 -10.44
CA PHE A 111 -15.26 27.82 -10.79
C PHE A 111 -14.47 28.71 -9.82
N GLY A 112 -13.82 28.08 -8.83
CA GLY A 112 -12.77 28.72 -8.04
C GLY A 112 -11.57 29.02 -8.94
N THR A 113 -11.43 30.29 -9.32
CA THR A 113 -10.28 30.79 -10.07
C THR A 113 -9.18 31.19 -9.09
N THR A 114 -7.93 31.05 -9.53
CA THR A 114 -6.69 31.65 -9.03
C THR A 114 -6.02 31.01 -7.80
N GLU A 115 -4.97 30.23 -8.07
CA GLU A 115 -3.66 30.50 -7.45
C GLU A 115 -2.57 30.50 -8.52
N ARG A 116 -2.09 31.71 -8.83
CA ARG A 116 -0.82 31.93 -9.52
C ARG A 116 0.30 31.62 -8.52
N TYR A 117 0.84 30.41 -8.53
CA TYR A 117 2.11 30.14 -7.86
C TYR A 117 3.28 30.45 -8.82
N THR A 118 3.97 31.54 -8.53
CA THR A 118 5.17 31.98 -9.25
C THR A 118 6.28 30.94 -9.15
N ARG A 119 6.54 30.24 -10.26
CA ARG A 119 7.69 29.36 -10.44
C ARG A 119 8.97 30.20 -10.48
N LYS A 120 9.64 30.38 -9.33
CA LYS A 120 11.04 30.80 -9.31
C LYS A 120 11.86 29.69 -9.99
N ARG A 121 12.36 29.98 -11.20
CA ARG A 121 13.39 29.20 -11.88
C ARG A 121 14.65 29.21 -11.02
N GLN A 122 14.84 28.17 -10.23
CA GLN A 122 16.09 27.95 -9.54
C GLN A 122 17.06 27.27 -10.51
N SER A 123 18.01 28.09 -10.96
CA SER A 123 19.26 27.81 -11.64
C SER A 123 19.70 26.34 -11.67
N ARG A 124 19.89 25.82 -12.89
CA ARG A 124 20.60 24.56 -13.16
C ARG A 124 22.01 24.67 -12.58
N ARG A 125 22.34 23.88 -11.56
CA ARG A 125 23.74 23.55 -11.26
C ARG A 125 24.17 22.45 -12.24
N PRO A 126 25.33 22.58 -12.93
CA PRO A 126 25.92 21.46 -13.65
C PRO A 126 26.33 20.35 -12.69
N ALA A 127 26.24 19.10 -13.13
CA ALA A 127 26.72 17.94 -12.38
C ALA A 127 28.25 18.02 -12.17
N PRO A 128 28.80 17.50 -11.05
CA PRO A 128 30.23 17.36 -10.90
C PRO A 128 30.75 16.29 -11.86
N ASP A 129 31.80 16.65 -12.59
CA ASP A 129 32.55 15.78 -13.49
C ASP A 129 33.33 14.74 -12.68
N ILE A 130 32.93 13.48 -12.76
CA ILE A 130 33.52 12.34 -12.04
C ILE A 130 34.66 11.66 -12.83
N SER A 131 35.19 12.30 -13.86
CA SER A 131 36.28 11.78 -14.69
C SER A 131 37.63 11.60 -13.97
N ALA A 132 37.75 12.01 -12.69
CA ALA A 132 38.98 11.95 -11.91
C ALA A 132 39.15 10.67 -11.04
N CYS A 133 38.17 9.77 -10.96
CA CYS A 133 38.26 8.59 -10.09
C CYS A 133 38.76 7.30 -10.77
N LEU A 134 39.22 7.36 -12.03
CA LEU A 134 39.67 6.18 -12.78
C LEU A 134 41.13 6.27 -13.27
N GLN A 135 42.04 6.79 -12.45
CA GLN A 135 43.48 6.64 -12.72
C GLN A 135 44.30 6.50 -11.43
N GLY A 136 44.89 5.32 -11.29
CA GLY A 136 45.83 4.93 -10.23
C GLY A 136 45.32 3.68 -9.52
N GLY A 137 45.93 2.51 -9.63
CA GLY A 137 47.20 2.13 -10.21
C GLY A 137 47.45 0.68 -9.78
N ASN A 138 48.04 -0.08 -10.68
CA ASN A 138 48.34 -1.50 -10.57
C ASN A 138 49.07 -1.93 -9.29
N GLY A 139 48.75 -3.15 -8.83
CA GLY A 139 49.77 -4.19 -8.70
C GLY A 139 50.24 -4.57 -7.28
N ALA A 140 50.43 -5.90 -7.12
CA ALA A 140 50.98 -6.63 -5.98
C ALA A 140 50.05 -6.72 -4.75
N GLY A 141 49.84 -7.84 -4.09
CA GLY A 141 50.51 -9.14 -4.07
C GLY A 141 50.09 -9.84 -2.77
N CYS A 142 49.99 -11.15 -2.80
CA CYS A 142 49.45 -12.03 -1.76
C CYS A 142 50.13 -11.91 -0.38
N ARG A 143 49.35 -11.92 0.72
CA ARG A 143 49.49 -12.88 1.85
C ARG A 143 48.46 -12.65 2.97
N PRO A 144 47.81 -13.69 3.52
CA PRO A 144 47.14 -13.61 4.82
C PRO A 144 48.17 -13.76 5.96
N PRO A 145 47.99 -13.11 7.11
CA PRO A 145 48.77 -13.44 8.30
C PRO A 145 48.27 -14.75 8.93
N SER A 146 49.18 -15.70 9.06
CA SER A 146 49.07 -16.91 9.88
C SER A 146 49.05 -16.57 11.39
N PRO A 147 48.49 -17.44 12.24
CA PRO A 147 48.34 -17.18 13.68
C PRO A 147 49.65 -17.39 14.42
N SER A 148 49.92 -16.56 15.43
CA SER A 148 51.04 -16.75 16.36
C SER A 148 50.67 -17.71 17.49
N PRO A 149 51.61 -18.54 17.97
CA PRO A 149 51.42 -19.44 19.10
C PRO A 149 51.84 -18.81 20.44
N VAL A 150 51.47 -19.53 21.51
CA VAL A 150 51.78 -19.41 22.95
C VAL A 150 50.80 -18.57 23.77
#